data_AF-A0A2T7M8L6-F1
#
_entry.id   AF-A0A2T7M8L6-F1
#
_cell.length_a   1.000
_cell.length_b   1.000
_cell.length_c   1.000
_cell.angle_alpha   90.00
_cell.angle_beta   90.00
_cell.angle_gamma   90.00
#
_symmetry.space_group_name_H-M   'P 1'
#
loop_
_entity.id
_entity.type
_entity.pdbx_description
1 polymer ?
#
loop_
_entity_poly.entity_id
_entity_poly.type
_entity_poly.pdbx_seq_one_letter_code
_entity_poly.pdbx_strand_id
1 'polypeptide(L)' 'MSFRISYAPPADDTLAKMSGGESFRDAMVRTLGEEPYGHASSAVKRERDRREATVAGAIVLYYVSRSVLTVTVVRLVPLP' A
#
# COMPACT_ATOMS: atom_id res chain seq x y z
N MET A 1 -12.66 -2.68 -10.46
CA MET A 1 -11.59 -2.30 -11.40
C MET A 1 -10.31 -2.29 -10.57
N SER A 2 -9.45 -3.28 -10.75
CA SER A 2 -8.39 -3.58 -9.78
C SER A 2 -7.05 -2.92 -10.14
N PHE A 3 -6.41 -2.29 -9.16
CA PHE A 3 -5.07 -1.75 -9.26
C PHE A 3 -4.02 -2.84 -9.01
N ARG A 4 -2.96 -2.84 -9.81
CA ARG A 4 -1.80 -3.70 -9.60
C ARG A 4 -0.95 -3.13 -8.46
N ILE A 5 -0.57 -3.97 -7.51
CA ILE A 5 0.30 -3.56 -6.41
C ILE A 5 1.75 -3.89 -6.76
N SER A 6 2.62 -2.90 -6.61
CA SER A 6 4.06 -3.01 -6.79
C SER A 6 4.77 -2.55 -5.52
N TYR A 7 5.84 -3.22 -5.15
CA TYR A 7 6.62 -2.91 -3.94
C TYR A 7 7.97 -2.36 -4.33
N ALA A 8 8.32 -1.20 -3.79
CA ALA A 8 9.68 -0.67 -3.90
C ALA A 8 10.64 -1.50 -3.03
N PRO A 9 11.95 -1.54 -3.34
CA PRO A 9 12.94 -2.32 -2.58
C PRO A 9 12.87 -2.16 -1.05
N PRO A 10 12.71 -0.95 -0.47
CA PRO A 10 12.61 -0.82 0.98
C PRO A 10 11.31 -1.39 1.57
N ALA A 11 10.22 -1.38 0.82
CA ALA A 11 8.96 -1.96 1.27
C ALA A 11 8.97 -3.49 1.15
N ASP A 12 9.61 -4.01 0.10
CA ASP A 12 9.76 -5.45 -0.12
C ASP A 12 10.65 -6.09 0.97
N ASP A 13 11.75 -5.44 1.37
CA ASP A 13 12.60 -5.90 2.48
C ASP A 13 11.82 -5.97 3.81
N THR A 14 11.00 -4.97 4.14
CA THR A 14 10.14 -5.02 5.33
C THR A 14 9.10 -6.12 5.22
N LEU A 15 8.47 -6.27 4.05
CA LEU A 15 7.47 -7.31 3.82
C LEU A 15 8.06 -8.72 3.95
N ALA A 16 9.28 -8.92 3.47
CA ALA A 16 10.02 -10.18 3.62
C ALA A 16 10.33 -10.51 5.09
N LYS A 17 10.46 -9.50 5.95
CA LYS A 17 10.70 -9.65 7.39
C LYS A 17 9.42 -9.80 8.21
N MET A 18 8.25 -9.52 7.66
CA MET A 18 6.98 -9.67 8.35
C MET A 18 6.54 -11.14 8.40
N SER A 19 6.19 -11.60 9.61
CA SER A 19 5.47 -12.86 9.79
C SER A 19 4.07 -12.73 9.19
N GLY A 20 3.79 -13.44 8.08
CA GLY A 20 2.50 -13.41 7.39
C GLY A 20 2.42 -12.48 6.18
N GLY A 21 3.54 -12.25 5.47
CA GLY A 21 3.57 -11.40 4.26
C GLY A 21 2.56 -11.77 3.16
N GLU A 22 2.19 -13.05 3.03
CA GLU A 22 1.15 -13.48 2.09
C GLU A 22 -0.25 -12.98 2.48
N SER A 23 -0.63 -13.14 3.75
CA SER A 23 -1.89 -12.60 4.28
C SER A 23 -1.94 -11.07 4.16
N PHE A 24 -0.80 -10.41 4.36
CA PHE A 24 -0.68 -8.97 4.15
C PHE A 24 -0.89 -8.59 2.67
N ARG A 25 -0.28 -9.33 1.73
CA ARG A 25 -0.48 -9.12 0.29
C ARG A 25 -1.93 -9.31 -0.12
N ASP A 26 -2.62 -10.33 0.39
CA ASP A 26 -4.04 -10.54 0.14
C ASP A 26 -4.90 -9.39 0.69
N ALA A 27 -4.62 -8.93 1.92
CA ALA A 27 -5.29 -7.76 2.49
C ALA A 27 -5.06 -6.49 1.67
N MET A 28 -3.83 -6.28 1.17
CA MET A 28 -3.48 -5.16 0.28
C MET A 28 -4.28 -5.20 -1.03
N VAL A 29 -4.39 -6.38 -1.66
CA VAL A 29 -5.16 -6.55 -2.90
C VAL A 29 -6.65 -6.26 -2.66
N ARG A 30 -7.22 -6.76 -1.56
CA ARG A 30 -8.63 -6.53 -1.20
C ARG A 30 -8.97 -5.10 -0.77
N THR A 31 -7.96 -4.31 -0.38
CA THR A 31 -8.15 -2.92 0.08
C THR A 31 -7.67 -1.94 -0.97
N LEU A 32 -6.36 -1.75 -1.09
CA LEU A 32 -5.75 -0.80 -2.02
C LEU A 32 -5.82 -1.25 -3.48
N GLY A 33 -5.88 -2.56 -3.72
CA GLY A 33 -6.12 -3.08 -5.07
C GLY A 33 -7.52 -2.76 -5.58
N GLU A 34 -8.52 -2.72 -4.72
CA GLU A 34 -9.92 -2.41 -5.11
C GLU A 34 -10.19 -0.91 -5.04
N GLU A 35 -9.82 -0.26 -3.94
CA GLU A 35 -10.12 1.13 -3.65
C GLU A 35 -8.91 1.86 -3.04
N PRO A 36 -7.89 2.21 -3.85
CA PRO A 36 -6.67 2.87 -3.37
C PRO A 36 -6.91 4.30 -2.90
N TYR A 37 -8.10 4.86 -3.18
CA TYR A 37 -8.47 6.16 -2.66
C TYR A 37 -9.35 6.12 -1.40
N GLY A 38 -9.81 4.94 -0.99
CA GLY A 38 -10.68 4.69 0.16
C GLY A 38 -9.96 4.12 1.37
N HIS A 39 -10.66 3.45 2.28
CA HIS A 39 -10.08 2.73 3.44
C HIS A 39 -9.09 3.54 4.30
N ALA A 40 -9.52 4.70 4.81
CA ALA A 40 -8.70 5.60 5.63
C ALA A 40 -7.45 6.16 4.94
N SER A 41 -7.36 6.06 3.61
CA SER A 41 -6.26 6.62 2.83
C SER A 41 -6.25 8.14 2.91
N SER A 42 -5.18 8.71 3.46
CA SER A 42 -5.00 10.15 3.60
C SER A 42 -3.95 10.67 2.62
N ALA A 43 -4.22 11.84 2.03
CA ALA A 43 -3.26 12.48 1.13
C ALA A 43 -2.10 13.07 1.93
N VAL A 44 -0.87 12.78 1.50
CA VAL A 44 0.35 13.22 2.21
C VAL A 44 0.86 14.52 1.57
N LYS A 45 1.13 15.54 2.40
CA LYS A 45 1.77 16.81 1.97
C LYS A 45 1.11 17.51 0.76
N ARG A 46 -0.22 17.44 0.63
CA ARG A 46 -0.99 17.98 -0.52
C ARG A 46 -0.69 17.33 -1.88
N GLU A 47 0.03 16.21 -1.91
CA GLU A 47 0.25 15.43 -3.11
C GLU A 47 -0.87 14.39 -3.25
N ARG A 48 -1.72 14.55 -4.27
CA ARG A 48 -2.95 13.75 -4.41
C ARG A 48 -2.69 12.26 -4.61
N ASP A 49 -1.62 11.94 -5.32
CA ASP A 49 -1.29 10.57 -5.69
C ASP A 49 -0.38 9.89 -4.66
N ARG A 50 0.17 10.63 -3.68
CA ARG A 50 0.91 10.08 -2.55
C ARG A 50 -0.01 9.93 -1.34
N ARG A 51 -0.26 8.70 -0.94
CA ARG A 51 -1.23 8.39 0.10
C ARG A 51 -0.65 7.47 1.15
N GLU A 52 -1.19 7.61 2.35
CA GLU A 52 -0.89 6.74 3.47
C GLU A 52 -2.18 6.07 3.94
N ALA A 53 -2.13 4.76 4.18
CA ALA A 53 -3.24 3.98 4.71
C ALA A 53 -2.75 2.91 5.67
N THR A 54 -3.61 2.49 6.59
CA THR A 54 -3.33 1.37 7.49
C THR A 54 -4.01 0.11 6.97
N VAL A 55 -3.23 -0.91 6.65
CA VAL A 55 -3.72 -2.20 6.14
C VAL A 55 -3.21 -3.31 7.05
N ALA A 56 -4.10 -4.16 7.55
CA ALA A 56 -3.75 -5.33 8.38
C ALA A 56 -2.76 -5.01 9.52
N GLY A 57 -2.89 -3.85 10.17
CA GLY A 57 -2.00 -3.42 11.25
C GLY A 57 -0.62 -2.92 10.80
N ALA A 58 -0.41 -2.60 9.53
CA ALA A 58 0.78 -1.91 9.06
C ALA A 58 0.41 -0.58 8.39
N ILE A 59 1.22 0.45 8.63
CA ILE A 59 1.13 1.72 7.93
C ILE A 59 1.82 1.57 6.58
N VAL A 60 1.10 1.89 5.51
CA VAL A 60 1.53 1.74 4.14
C VAL A 60 1.53 3.11 3.48
N LEU A 61 2.72 3.55 3.05
CA LEU A 61 2.87 4.74 2.22
C LEU A 61 3.05 4.30 0.78
N TYR A 62 2.20 4.81 -0.10
CA TYR A 62 2.16 4.39 -1.50
C TYR A 62 1.84 5.55 -2.45
N TYR A 63 2.16 5.33 -3.72
CA TYR A 63 1.77 6.20 -4.82
C TYR A 63 0.72 5.51 -5.70
N VAL A 64 -0.29 6.27 -6.15
CA VAL A 64 -1.33 5.77 -7.05
C VAL A 64 -1.13 6.36 -8.44
N SER A 65 -0.80 5.51 -9.40
CA SER A 65 -0.71 5.89 -10.81
C SER A 65 -2.00 5.52 -11.53
N ARG A 66 -2.95 6.46 -11.61
CA ARG A 66 -4.26 6.26 -12.27
C ARG A 66 -4.14 5.90 -13.75
N SER A 67 -3.15 6.43 -14.45
CA SER A 67 -2.96 6.17 -15.90
C SER A 67 -2.59 4.72 -16.21
N VAL A 68 -1.93 4.03 -15.28
CA VAL A 68 -1.48 2.63 -15.45
C VAL A 68 -2.08 1.70 -14.39
N LEU A 69 -3.09 2.17 -13.65
CA LEU A 69 -3.77 1.46 -12.57
C LEU A 69 -2.80 0.71 -11.64
N THR A 70 -1.71 1.37 -11.24
CA THR A 70 -0.67 0.77 -10.39
C THR A 70 -0.55 1.52 -9.07
N VAL A 71 -0.49 0.76 -7.97
CA VAL A 71 -0.18 1.24 -6.63
C VAL A 71 1.24 0.84 -6.29
N THR A 72 2.12 1.81 -6.10
CA THR A 72 3.52 1.57 -5.74
C THR A 72 3.72 1.83 -4.26
N VAL A 73 3.92 0.78 -3.48
CA VAL A 73 4.25 0.87 -2.06
C VAL A 73 5.71 1.27 -1.93
N VAL A 74 5.94 2.46 -1.38
CA VAL A 74 7.28 3.02 -1.21
C VAL A 74 7.82 2.84 0.19
N ARG A 75 6.94 2.72 1.18
CA ARG A 75 7.33 2.48 2.56
C ARG A 75 6.27 1.68 3.27
N LEU A 76 6.73 0.77 4.11
CA LEU A 76 5.91 -0.10 4.91
C LEU A 76 6.44 -0.08 6.34
N VAL A 77 5.55 0.14 7.30
CA VAL A 77 5.88 0.19 8.73
C VAL A 77 4.87 -0.70 9.47
N PRO A 78 5.28 -1.91 9.91
CA PRO A 78 4.42 -2.73 10.75
C PRO A 78 4.18 -2.02 12.08
N LEU A 79 2.95 -2.05 12.59
CA LEU A 79 2.68 -1.61 13.95
C LEU A 79 3.13 -2.69 14.94
N PRO A 80 3.66 -2.29 16.11
CA PRO A 80 4.14 -3.21 17.15
C PRO A 80 3.01 -4.01 17.81
#